data_AF-A0A924NR61-F1
#
_entry.id   AF-A0A924NR61-F1
#
_cell.length_a   1.000
_cell.length_b   1.000
_cell.length_c   1.000
_cell.angle_alpha   90.00
_cell.angle_beta   90.00
_cell.angle_gamma   90.00
#
_symmetry.space_group_name_H-M   'P 1'
#
loop_
_entity.id
_entity.type
_entity.pdbx_description
1 polymer ?
#
loop_
_entity_poly.entity_id
_entity_poly.type
_entity_poly.pdbx_seq_one_letter_code
_entity_poly.pdbx_strand_id
1 'polypeptide(L)'
;MEVATPVGIVIALVAICVSYILEGGSPAVMFKLPAILLVLGATFGVALASNRMSDVGGVVKATLGALKPGKKVDGAGTVTELMTYADIARRDGLLALEEKAKVVEDPFLKRGL
;
A
#
# COMPACT_ATOMS: atom_id res chain seq x y z
N MET A 1 -5.37 6.89 2.70
CA MET A 1 -6.07 5.95 1.82
C MET A 1 -6.69 6.76 0.72
N GLU A 2 -6.45 6.37 -0.52
CA GLU A 2 -7.16 6.95 -1.66
C GLU A 2 -8.66 6.65 -1.52
N VAL A 3 -9.52 7.56 -1.98
CA VAL A 3 -10.99 7.42 -1.88
C VAL A 3 -11.48 6.13 -2.56
N ALA A 4 -10.74 5.64 -3.55
CA ALA A 4 -11.03 4.39 -4.26
C ALA A 4 -11.06 3.16 -3.32
N THR A 5 -10.20 3.08 -2.31
CA THR A 5 -10.11 1.91 -1.42
C THR A 5 -11.39 1.69 -0.59
N PRO A 6 -11.88 2.67 0.21
CA PRO A 6 -13.12 2.50 0.96
C PRO A 6 -14.35 2.36 0.04
N VAL A 7 -14.39 3.07 -1.09
CA VAL A 7 -15.48 2.92 -2.07
C VAL A 7 -15.52 1.50 -2.65
N GLY A 8 -14.38 0.95 -3.03
CA GLY A 8 -14.27 -0.42 -3.52
C GLY A 8 -14.72 -1.46 -2.49
N ILE A 9 -14.36 -1.28 -1.21
CA ILE A 9 -14.79 -2.17 -0.12
C ILE A 9 -16.33 -2.14 0.04
N VAL A 10 -16.94 -0.95 -0.02
CA VAL A 10 -18.40 -0.81 0.08
C VAL A 10 -19.10 -1.49 -1.11
N ILE A 11 -18.61 -1.26 -2.33
CA ILE A 11 -19.17 -1.90 -3.54
C ILE A 11 -19.08 -3.42 -3.44
N ALA A 12 -17.94 -3.96 -3.00
CA ALA A 12 -17.77 -5.40 -2.83
C ALA A 12 -18.74 -5.99 -1.81
N LEU A 13 -18.89 -5.35 -0.64
CA LEU A 13 -19.86 -5.78 0.38
C LEU A 13 -21.30 -5.76 -0.13
N VAL A 14 -21.70 -4.69 -0.82
CA VAL A 14 -23.06 -4.57 -1.39
C VAL A 14 -23.30 -5.66 -2.43
N ALA A 15 -22.35 -5.90 -3.34
CA ALA A 15 -22.49 -6.94 -4.36
C ALA A 15 -22.70 -8.33 -3.74
N ILE A 16 -21.91 -8.65 -2.72
CA ILE A 16 -21.98 -9.91 -1.98
C ILE A 16 -23.31 -10.05 -1.22
N CYS A 17 -23.80 -8.98 -0.59
CA CYS A 17 -25.10 -9.01 0.11
C CYS A 17 -26.27 -9.16 -0.87
N VAL A 18 -26.24 -8.43 -1.99
CA VAL A 18 -27.30 -8.48 -3.01
C VAL A 18 -27.37 -9.86 -3.65
N SER A 19 -26.22 -10.50 -3.95
CA SER A 19 -26.21 -11.85 -4.53
C SER A 19 -26.88 -12.86 -3.60
N TYR A 20 -26.60 -12.80 -2.30
CA TYR A 20 -27.18 -13.72 -1.32
C TYR A 20 -28.70 -13.50 -1.13
N ILE A 21 -29.16 -12.26 -1.19
CA ILE A 21 -30.59 -11.94 -1.10
C ILE A 21 -31.32 -12.45 -2.34
N LEU A 22 -30.72 -12.33 -3.53
CA LEU A 22 -31.28 -12.86 -4.78
C LEU A 22 -31.42 -14.38 -4.77
N GLU A 23 -30.51 -15.09 -4.08
CA GLU A 23 -30.60 -16.54 -3.86
C GLU A 23 -31.64 -16.93 -2.79
N GLY A 24 -32.37 -15.96 -2.21
CA GLY A 24 -33.35 -16.19 -1.15
C GLY A 24 -32.73 -16.44 0.23
N GLY A 25 -31.43 -16.17 0.39
CA GLY A 25 -30.70 -16.32 1.64
C GLY A 25 -30.80 -15.08 2.54
N SER A 26 -30.57 -15.29 3.84
CA SER A 26 -30.38 -14.19 4.79
C SER A 26 -28.90 -13.80 4.84
N PRO A 27 -28.51 -12.51 4.70
CA PRO A 27 -27.11 -12.08 4.85
C PRO A 27 -26.48 -12.45 6.20
N ALA A 28 -27.30 -12.75 7.23
CA ALA A 28 -26.84 -13.17 8.54
C ALA A 28 -26.04 -14.48 8.54
N VAL A 29 -26.15 -15.35 7.51
CA VAL A 29 -25.31 -16.56 7.42
C VAL A 29 -23.83 -16.24 7.25
N MET A 30 -23.47 -15.06 6.75
CA MET A 30 -22.07 -14.64 6.57
C MET A 30 -21.32 -14.44 7.88
N PHE A 31 -22.05 -14.10 8.96
CA PHE A 31 -21.48 -13.92 10.29
C PHE A 31 -21.40 -15.22 11.08
N LYS A 32 -21.75 -16.37 10.49
CA LYS A 32 -21.57 -17.66 11.13
C LYS A 32 -20.11 -18.10 11.06
N LEU A 33 -19.66 -18.74 12.12
CA LEU A 33 -18.29 -19.24 12.26
C LEU A 33 -17.78 -20.07 11.05
N PRO A 34 -18.59 -20.97 10.43
CA PRO A 34 -18.14 -21.73 9.27
C PRO A 34 -17.88 -20.86 8.04
N ALA A 35 -18.72 -19.84 7.80
CA ALA A 35 -18.55 -18.94 6.65
C ALA A 35 -17.29 -18.08 6.82
N ILE A 36 -17.06 -17.56 8.03
CA ILE A 36 -15.86 -16.79 8.35
C ILE A 36 -14.60 -17.65 8.18
N LEU A 37 -14.62 -18.88 8.69
CA LEU A 37 -13.49 -19.81 8.56
C LEU A 37 -13.21 -20.18 7.11
N LEU A 38 -14.25 -20.39 6.30
CA LEU A 38 -14.09 -20.65 4.87
C LEU A 38 -13.45 -19.44 4.19
N VAL A 39 -14.00 -18.24 4.35
CA VAL A 39 -13.51 -17.06 3.63
C VAL A 39 -12.10 -16.69 4.08
N LEU A 40 -11.88 -16.49 5.39
CA LEU A 40 -10.57 -16.10 5.91
C LEU A 40 -9.54 -17.21 5.80
N GLY A 41 -9.91 -18.45 6.10
CA GLY A 41 -9.02 -19.60 6.01
C GLY A 41 -8.60 -19.90 4.57
N ALA A 42 -9.54 -19.87 3.62
CA ALA A 42 -9.22 -20.10 2.21
C ALA A 42 -8.38 -18.97 1.63
N THR A 43 -8.74 -17.70 1.85
CA THR A 43 -7.93 -16.58 1.33
C THR A 43 -6.52 -16.59 1.92
N PHE A 44 -6.37 -16.83 3.23
CA PHE A 44 -5.05 -16.89 3.85
C PHE A 44 -4.25 -18.10 3.33
N GLY A 45 -4.88 -19.27 3.21
CA GLY A 45 -4.24 -20.48 2.67
C GLY A 45 -3.77 -20.31 1.23
N VAL A 46 -4.60 -19.74 0.36
CA VAL A 46 -4.24 -19.46 -1.05
C VAL A 46 -3.16 -18.37 -1.13
N ALA A 47 -3.22 -17.34 -0.29
CA ALA A 47 -2.21 -16.29 -0.23
C ALA A 47 -0.83 -16.84 0.18
N LEU A 48 -0.80 -17.79 1.13
CA LEU A 48 0.42 -18.51 1.51
C LEU A 48 0.93 -19.40 0.38
N ALA A 49 0.03 -20.11 -0.31
CA ALA A 49 0.40 -20.97 -1.44
C ALA A 49 0.93 -20.17 -2.65
N SER A 50 0.51 -18.92 -2.81
CA SER A 50 0.92 -18.04 -3.91
C SER A 50 2.27 -17.36 -3.67
N ASN A 51 2.82 -17.42 -2.45
CA ASN A 51 4.06 -16.73 -2.08
C ASN A 51 5.11 -17.71 -1.56
N ARG A 52 6.38 -17.27 -1.57
CA ARG A 52 7.44 -17.99 -0.86
C ARG A 52 7.30 -17.74 0.64
N MET A 53 7.63 -18.74 1.45
CA MET A 53 7.52 -18.63 2.91
C MET A 53 8.37 -17.48 3.49
N SER A 54 9.47 -17.13 2.83
CA SER A 54 10.31 -15.97 3.15
C SER A 54 9.58 -14.62 3.04
N ASP A 55 8.58 -14.55 2.17
CA ASP A 55 7.96 -13.28 1.74
C ASP A 55 6.67 -12.99 2.53
N VAL A 56 6.12 -14.01 3.21
CA VAL A 56 4.87 -13.94 3.98
C VAL A 56 4.90 -12.81 5.01
N GLY A 57 6.00 -12.66 5.75
CA GLY A 57 6.15 -11.57 6.72
C GLY A 57 6.14 -10.18 6.08
N GLY A 58 6.71 -10.06 4.86
CA GLY A 58 6.67 -8.84 4.07
C GLY A 58 5.27 -8.50 3.57
N VAL A 59 4.51 -9.50 3.12
CA VAL A 59 3.12 -9.32 2.67
C VAL A 59 2.24 -8.80 3.80
N VAL A 60 2.32 -9.37 5.01
CA VAL A 60 1.56 -8.90 6.17
C VAL A 60 1.88 -7.43 6.49
N LYS A 61 3.18 -7.08 6.48
CA LYS A 61 3.64 -5.71 6.73
C LYS A 61 3.15 -4.73 5.65
N ALA A 62 3.17 -5.14 4.39
CA ALA A 62 2.70 -4.33 3.27
C ALA A 62 1.18 -4.09 3.33
N THR A 63 0.39 -5.11 3.61
CA THR A 63 -1.07 -5.02 3.76
C THR A 63 -1.45 -4.06 4.89
N LEU A 64 -0.78 -4.16 6.05
CA LEU A 64 -0.98 -3.21 7.16
C LEU A 64 -0.51 -1.79 6.81
N GLY A 65 0.53 -1.66 5.99
CA GLY A 65 1.00 -0.37 5.46
C GLY A 65 -0.02 0.28 4.52
N ALA A 66 -0.71 -0.51 3.69
CA ALA A 66 -1.72 -0.03 2.75
C ALA A 66 -2.97 0.56 3.43
N LEU A 67 -3.28 0.10 4.65
CA LEU A 67 -4.37 0.65 5.47
C LEU A 67 -4.02 2.02 6.09
N LYS A 68 -2.74 2.40 6.12
CA LYS A 68 -2.32 3.71 6.63
C LYS A 68 -2.61 4.81 5.60
N PRO A 69 -2.84 6.06 6.05
CA PRO A 69 -2.86 7.19 5.13
C PRO A 69 -1.51 7.32 4.42
N GLY A 70 -1.47 7.00 3.12
CA GLY A 70 -0.29 7.29 2.31
C GLY A 70 0.00 8.79 2.33
N LYS A 71 1.28 9.16 2.50
CA LYS A 71 1.72 10.52 2.17
C LYS A 71 1.46 10.73 0.68
N LYS A 72 0.69 11.76 0.31
CA LYS A 72 0.66 12.21 -1.08
C LYS A 72 2.08 12.62 -1.45
N VAL A 73 2.70 11.88 -2.36
CA VAL A 73 4.00 12.26 -2.92
C VAL A 73 3.72 13.32 -3.97
N ASP A 74 4.19 14.53 -3.74
CA ASP A 74 4.17 15.58 -4.74
C ASP A 74 5.28 15.32 -5.76
N GLY A 75 4.96 14.56 -6.80
CA GLY A 75 5.92 14.20 -7.84
C GLY A 75 6.48 15.43 -8.57
N ALA A 76 5.68 16.50 -8.76
CA ALA A 76 6.15 17.72 -9.40
C ALA A 76 7.16 18.47 -8.51
N GLY A 77 6.87 18.53 -7.20
CA GLY A 77 7.80 19.01 -6.19
C GLY A 77 9.10 18.21 -6.19
N THR A 78 9.02 16.87 -6.18
CA THR A 78 10.20 16.00 -6.20
C THR A 78 11.06 16.18 -7.46
N VAL A 79 10.45 16.34 -8.64
CA VAL A 79 11.22 16.61 -9.88
C VAL A 79 11.97 17.93 -9.79
N THR A 80 11.32 18.97 -9.27
CA THR A 80 11.94 20.30 -9.09
C THR A 80 13.10 20.23 -8.10
N GLU A 81 12.94 19.46 -7.02
CA GLU A 81 13.98 19.21 -6.03
C GLU A 81 15.20 18.49 -6.65
N LEU A 82 14.95 17.44 -7.44
CA LEU A 82 16.00 16.70 -8.16
C LEU A 82 16.74 17.56 -9.18
N MET A 83 16.05 18.45 -9.90
CA MET A 83 16.71 19.41 -10.80
C MET A 83 17.63 20.36 -10.04
N THR A 84 17.19 20.82 -8.86
CA THR A 84 18.00 21.69 -7.99
C THR A 84 19.28 20.97 -7.54
N TYR A 85 19.18 19.70 -7.15
CA TYR A 85 20.35 18.88 -6.80
C TYR A 85 21.30 18.65 -8.00
N ALA A 86 20.75 18.44 -9.19
CA ALA A 86 21.56 18.30 -10.41
C ALA A 86 22.32 19.59 -10.75
N ASP A 87 21.69 20.76 -10.58
CA ASP A 87 22.34 22.05 -10.79
C ASP A 87 23.44 22.33 -9.77
N ILE A 88 23.23 22.01 -8.49
CA ILE A 88 24.26 22.10 -7.44
C ILE A 88 25.44 21.20 -7.78
N ALA A 89 25.19 19.94 -8.14
CA ALA A 89 26.25 19.01 -8.51
C ALA A 89 27.05 19.50 -9.73
N ARG A 90 26.38 20.16 -10.69
CA ARG A 90 27.02 20.69 -11.90
C ARG A 90 27.83 21.96 -11.65
N ARG A 91 27.36 22.87 -10.80
CA ARG A 91 27.98 24.20 -10.57
C ARG A 91 28.98 24.18 -9.42
N ASP A 92 28.60 23.57 -8.31
CA ASP A 92 29.33 23.61 -7.04
C ASP A 92 30.05 22.29 -6.73
N GLY A 93 29.75 21.23 -7.49
CA GLY A 93 30.41 19.93 -7.40
C GLY A 93 29.81 19.00 -6.34
N LEU A 94 30.39 17.80 -6.24
CA LEU A 94 29.85 16.71 -5.40
C LEU A 94 29.92 17.01 -3.89
N LEU A 95 30.88 17.80 -3.43
CA LEU A 95 31.06 18.11 -2.01
C LEU A 95 29.90 18.97 -1.47
N ALA A 96 29.41 19.91 -2.29
CA ALA A 96 28.23 20.71 -1.98
C ALA A 96 26.96 19.86 -1.93
N LEU A 97 26.89 18.79 -2.74
CA LEU A 97 25.78 17.83 -2.73
C LEU A 97 25.77 17.00 -1.44
N GLU A 98 26.94 16.62 -0.94
CA GLU A 98 27.07 15.84 0.30
C GLU A 98 26.57 16.62 1.54
N GLU A 99 26.77 17.94 1.57
CA GLU A 99 26.19 18.79 2.61
C GLU A 99 24.67 18.83 2.55
N LYS A 100 24.09 18.88 1.34
CA LYS A 100 22.63 18.84 1.15
C LYS A 100 22.05 17.48 1.52
N ALA A 101 22.71 16.38 1.17
CA ALA A 101 22.29 15.03 1.50
C ALA A 101 22.11 14.80 3.01
N LYS A 102 22.88 15.50 3.86
CA LYS A 102 22.76 15.39 5.33
C LYS A 102 21.40 15.87 5.85
N VAL A 103 20.78 16.84 5.17
CA VAL A 103 19.54 17.53 5.59
C VAL A 103 18.28 16.89 5.00
N VAL A 104 18.40 16.04 3.98
CA VAL A 104 17.28 15.34 3.35
C VAL A 104 16.63 14.35 4.33
N GLU A 105 15.31 14.44 4.48
CA GLU A 105 14.52 13.58 5.38
C GLU A 105 14.26 12.19 4.78
N ASP A 106 14.09 12.10 3.46
CA ASP A 106 13.77 10.84 2.80
C ASP A 106 15.00 9.91 2.76
N PRO A 107 14.94 8.72 3.39
CA PRO A 107 16.09 7.83 3.49
C PRO A 107 16.55 7.26 2.14
N PHE A 108 15.65 7.15 1.16
CA PHE A 108 15.98 6.64 -0.16
C PHE A 108 16.72 7.72 -0.96
N LEU A 109 16.20 8.95 -0.96
CA LEU A 109 16.85 10.08 -1.62
C LEU A 109 18.20 10.41 -0.99
N LYS A 110 18.30 10.39 0.34
CA LYS A 110 19.56 10.59 1.08
C LYS A 110 20.64 9.56 0.74
N ARG A 111 20.25 8.33 0.38
CA ARG A 111 21.18 7.28 -0.05
C ARG A 111 21.58 7.41 -1.52
N GLY A 112 20.75 8.07 -2.32
CA GLY A 112 20.98 8.27 -3.75
C GLY A 112 21.77 9.53 -4.10
N LEU A 113 21.70 10.57 -3.25
CA LEU A 113 22.53 11.78 -3.29
C LEU A 113 23.92 11.51 -2.70
#